data_AF-E8Z6G4-F1
#
_entry.id   AF-E8Z6G4-F1
#
_cell.length_a   1.000
_cell.length_b   1.000
_cell.length_c   1.000
_cell.angle_alpha   90.00
_cell.angle_beta   90.00
_cell.angle_gamma   90.00
#
_symmetry.space_group_name_H-M   'P 1'
#
loop_
_entity.id
_entity.type
_entity.pdbx_description
1 polymer ?
#
loop_
_entity_poly.entity_id
_entity_poly.type
_entity_poly.pdbx_seq_one_letter_code
_entity_poly.pdbx_strand_id
1 'polypeptide(L)'
;WYDAVPEKVRRFRRYPSPDVSTTYLFDCVAVHLAYSSAHFELRRLPLRVTADGMTQVVEAGAADAEVDVATRCLNLDGFVAFMSTRLTGSGSSPGSKL
;
A
#
# COMPACT_ATOMS: atom_id res chain seq x y z
N TRP A 1 -0.16 -14.32 -16.88
CA TRP A 1 -1.25 -13.31 -16.98
C TRP A 1 -0.81 -12.08 -17.77
N TYR A 2 0.43 -11.59 -17.59
CA TYR A 2 1.01 -10.50 -18.37
C TYR A 2 0.99 -10.76 -19.89
N ASP A 3 1.25 -12.01 -20.29
CA ASP A 3 1.19 -12.45 -21.69
C ASP A 3 -0.21 -12.41 -22.31
N ALA A 4 -1.27 -12.34 -21.49
CA ALA A 4 -2.65 -12.25 -21.92
C ALA A 4 -3.16 -10.80 -22.10
N VAL A 5 -2.34 -9.79 -21.77
CA VAL A 5 -2.73 -8.38 -21.91
C VAL A 5 -2.60 -7.94 -23.39
N PRO A 6 -3.64 -7.35 -24.01
CA PRO A 6 -3.59 -6.91 -25.40
C PRO A 6 -2.44 -5.93 -25.69
N GLU A 7 -1.76 -6.10 -26.83
CA GLU A 7 -0.59 -5.29 -27.22
C GLU A 7 -0.85 -3.77 -27.19
N LYS A 8 -2.06 -3.36 -27.55
CA LYS A 8 -2.50 -1.95 -27.50
C LYS A 8 -2.44 -1.34 -26.09
N VAL A 9 -2.61 -2.15 -25.04
CA VAL A 9 -2.51 -1.72 -23.64
C VAL A 9 -1.05 -1.71 -23.18
N ARG A 10 -0.22 -2.62 -23.72
CA ARG A 10 1.23 -2.67 -23.46
C ARG A 10 1.97 -1.42 -23.94
N ARG A 11 1.51 -0.78 -25.03
CA ARG A 11 2.14 0.45 -25.58
C ARG A 11 2.08 1.66 -24.65
N PHE A 12 1.14 1.74 -23.71
CA PHE A 12 0.94 2.92 -22.87
C PHE A 12 1.64 2.88 -21.52
N ARG A 13 2.17 1.74 -21.09
CA ARG A 13 2.96 1.62 -19.87
C ARG A 13 4.15 0.73 -20.13
N ARG A 14 5.34 1.34 -20.14
CA ARG A 14 6.62 0.62 -20.10
C ARG A 14 6.76 0.03 -18.70
N TYR A 15 6.08 -1.08 -18.43
CA TYR A 15 6.32 -1.85 -17.21
C TYR A 15 7.71 -2.46 -17.34
N PRO A 16 8.65 -2.17 -16.41
CA PRO A 16 9.86 -2.96 -16.31
C PRO A 16 9.47 -4.43 -16.10
N SER A 17 10.37 -5.36 -16.43
CA SER A 17 10.06 -6.78 -16.19
C SER A 17 9.65 -6.97 -14.73
N PRO A 18 8.69 -7.86 -14.44
CA PRO A 18 8.24 -8.11 -13.07
C PRO A 18 9.38 -8.54 -12.13
N ASP A 19 10.48 -9.05 -12.69
CA ASP A 19 11.72 -9.39 -11.97
C ASP A 19 12.62 -8.18 -11.65
N VAL A 20 12.38 -7.03 -12.29
CA VAL A 20 13.18 -5.79 -12.17
C VAL A 20 12.43 -4.68 -11.43
N SER A 21 11.09 -4.72 -11.42
CA SER A 21 10.29 -3.79 -10.62
C SER A 21 9.05 -4.48 -10.05
N THR A 22 8.96 -4.50 -8.72
CA THR A 22 7.70 -4.82 -8.04
C THR A 22 6.76 -3.63 -8.19
N THR A 23 5.51 -3.88 -8.56
CA THR A 23 4.48 -2.85 -8.43
C THR A 23 4.16 -2.73 -6.93
N TYR A 24 4.63 -1.67 -6.29
CA TYR A 24 4.36 -1.42 -4.89
C TYR A 24 2.85 -1.24 -4.65
N LEU A 25 2.32 -1.95 -3.66
CA LEU A 25 0.88 -2.01 -3.33
C LEU A 25 0.41 -0.78 -2.51
N PHE A 26 0.80 0.44 -2.89
CA PHE A 26 0.58 1.65 -2.08
C PHE A 26 -0.90 1.87 -1.72
N ASP A 27 -1.82 1.79 -2.69
CA ASP A 27 -3.25 2.00 -2.42
C ASP A 27 -3.85 0.87 -1.56
N CYS A 28 -3.34 -0.36 -1.69
CA CYS A 28 -3.77 -1.46 -0.84
C CYS A 28 -3.36 -1.24 0.61
N VAL A 29 -2.18 -0.64 0.83
CA VAL A 29 -1.75 -0.24 2.18
C VAL A 29 -2.70 0.81 2.74
N ALA A 30 -3.08 1.82 1.97
CA ALA A 30 -4.03 2.84 2.41
C ALA A 30 -5.40 2.25 2.78
N VAL A 31 -5.94 1.34 1.96
CA VAL A 31 -7.19 0.63 2.25
C VAL A 31 -7.07 -0.23 3.50
N HIS A 32 -5.95 -0.94 3.68
CA HIS A 32 -5.73 -1.74 4.88
C HIS A 32 -5.67 -0.86 6.13
N LEU A 33 -4.90 0.23 6.08
CA LEU A 33 -4.76 1.19 7.17
C LEU A 33 -6.07 1.85 7.59
N ALA A 34 -7.04 1.97 6.69
CA ALA A 34 -8.36 2.50 7.00
C ALA A 34 -9.15 1.67 8.03
N TYR A 35 -8.82 0.38 8.20
CA TYR A 35 -9.51 -0.51 9.15
C TYR A 35 -8.57 -1.32 10.07
N SER A 36 -7.26 -1.36 9.80
CA SER A 36 -6.30 -2.14 10.57
C SER A 36 -4.88 -1.57 10.47
N SER A 37 -4.21 -1.48 11.62
CA SER A 37 -2.78 -1.12 11.71
C SER A 37 -1.87 -2.32 11.98
N ALA A 38 -2.39 -3.56 12.00
CA ALA A 38 -1.68 -4.75 12.50
C ALA A 38 -0.34 -5.06 11.80
N HIS A 39 -0.17 -4.61 10.55
CA HIS A 39 1.05 -4.83 9.77
C HIS A 39 1.99 -3.61 9.72
N PHE A 40 1.65 -2.50 10.37
CA PHE A 40 2.35 -1.23 10.22
C PHE A 40 2.64 -0.57 11.56
N GLU A 41 3.83 0.02 11.66
CA GLU A 41 4.17 0.95 12.71
C GLU A 41 3.64 2.33 12.32
N LEU A 42 2.75 2.89 13.14
CA LEU A 42 2.23 4.24 13.00
C LEU A 42 2.94 5.17 13.98
N ARG A 43 3.33 6.36 13.50
CA ARG A 43 3.87 7.43 14.34
C ARG A 43 3.05 8.69 14.10
N ARG A 44 2.65 9.34 15.18
CA ARG A 44 2.00 10.65 15.10
C ARG A 44 3.06 11.71 14.79
N LEU A 45 2.96 12.34 13.62
CA LEU A 45 3.95 13.29 13.14
C LEU A 45 3.30 14.66 12.86
N PRO A 46 3.95 15.76 13.28
CA PRO A 46 3.64 17.11 12.82
C PRO A 46 4.08 17.30 11.36
N LEU A 47 3.11 17.54 10.46
CA LEU A 47 3.33 17.67 9.03
C LEU A 47 2.92 19.04 8.49
N ARG A 48 3.61 19.48 7.45
CA ARG A 48 3.26 20.61 6.59
C ARG A 48 3.34 20.19 5.12
N VAL A 49 2.50 20.78 4.28
CA VAL A 49 2.63 20.65 2.81
C VAL A 49 3.14 21.97 2.23
N THR A 50 4.27 21.92 1.52
CA THR A 50 4.84 23.09 0.87
C THR A 50 4.00 23.54 -0.33
N ALA A 51 4.22 24.76 -0.81
CA ALA A 51 3.47 25.31 -1.96
C ALA A 51 3.64 24.49 -3.26
N ASP A 52 4.73 23.74 -3.39
CA ASP A 52 5.02 22.82 -4.50
C ASP A 52 4.52 21.38 -4.25
N GLY A 53 3.85 21.11 -3.12
CA GLY A 53 3.20 19.84 -2.82
C GLY A 53 4.08 18.80 -2.12
N MET A 54 5.25 19.18 -1.60
CA MET A 54 6.09 18.29 -0.80
C MET A 54 5.54 18.19 0.63
N THR A 55 5.38 16.96 1.13
CA THR A 55 5.06 16.73 2.54
C THR A 55 6.35 16.75 3.37
N GLN A 56 6.40 17.57 4.42
CA GLN A 56 7.55 17.73 5.31
C GLN A 56 7.15 17.47 6.76
N VAL A 57 8.02 16.78 7.51
CA VAL A 57 7.95 16.72 8.97
C VAL A 57 8.56 18.01 9.51
N VAL A 58 7.84 18.70 10.38
CA VAL A 58 8.24 20.01 10.94
C VAL A 58 8.04 20.02 12.45
N GLU A 59 8.51 21.05 13.16
CA GLU A 59 8.17 21.21 14.58
C GLU A 59 6.66 21.44 14.77
N ALA A 60 6.10 20.98 15.90
CA ALA A 60 4.65 20.99 16.15
C ALA A 60 4.01 22.38 15.99
N GLY A 61 4.69 23.46 16.41
CA GLY A 61 4.20 24.83 16.26
C GLY A 61 4.22 25.38 14.82
N ALA A 62 4.85 24.67 13.89
CA ALA A 62 4.94 25.02 12.47
C ALA A 62 4.11 24.07 11.58
N ALA A 63 3.50 23.03 12.14
CA ALA A 63 2.71 22.06 11.39
C ALA A 63 1.37 22.63 10.93
N ASP A 64 0.91 22.18 9.77
CA ASP A 64 -0.47 22.39 9.33
C ASP A 64 -1.40 21.39 10.03
N ALA A 65 -0.89 20.17 10.30
CA ALA A 65 -1.63 19.12 10.99
C ALA A 65 -0.70 18.12 11.70
N GLU A 66 -1.21 17.48 12.74
CA GLU A 66 -0.63 16.25 13.30
C GLU A 66 -1.38 15.03 12.79
N VAL A 67 -0.67 14.09 12.19
CA VAL A 67 -1.28 12.93 11.51
C VAL A 67 -0.54 11.65 11.90
N ASP A 68 -1.28 10.55 12.05
CA ASP A 68 -0.69 9.21 12.20
C ASP A 68 -0.16 8.72 10.85
N VAL A 69 1.17 8.54 10.76
CA VAL A 69 1.88 8.17 9.54
C VAL A 69 2.42 6.74 9.67
N ALA A 70 2.16 5.91 8.67
CA ALA A 70 2.81 4.61 8.55
C ALA A 70 4.28 4.76 8.16
N THR A 71 5.17 4.60 9.12
CA THR A 71 6.62 4.78 8.93
C THR A 71 7.35 3.48 8.61
N ARG A 72 6.74 2.33 8.95
CA ARG A 72 7.37 1.02 8.72
C ARG A 72 6.33 -0.08 8.53
N CYS A 73 6.55 -0.98 7.58
CA CYS A 73 5.84 -2.26 7.52
C CYS A 73 6.55 -3.26 8.44
N LEU A 74 5.82 -3.81 9.42
CA LEU A 74 6.35 -4.73 10.41
C LEU A 74 6.57 -6.13 9.84
N ASN A 75 5.71 -6.56 8.91
CA ASN A 75 5.73 -7.87 8.29
C ASN A 75 5.17 -7.79 6.86
N LEU A 76 6.07 -7.55 5.90
CA LEU A 76 5.70 -7.40 4.48
C LEU A 76 5.12 -8.69 3.91
N ASP A 77 5.72 -9.84 4.20
CA ASP A 77 5.26 -11.14 3.68
C ASP A 77 3.86 -11.48 4.22
N GLY A 78 3.62 -11.22 5.50
CA GLY A 78 2.30 -11.39 6.12
C GLY A 78 1.24 -10.48 5.48
N PHE A 79 1.59 -9.23 5.20
CA PHE A 79 0.70 -8.30 4.50
C PHE A 79 0.41 -8.76 3.07
N VAL A 80 1.43 -9.22 2.33
CA VAL A 80 1.28 -9.73 0.95
C VAL A 80 0.42 -10.99 0.93
N ALA A 81 0.62 -11.92 1.87
CA ALA A 81 -0.20 -13.12 1.99
C ALA A 81 -1.66 -12.75 2.29
N PHE A 82 -1.90 -11.86 3.27
CA PHE A 82 -3.23 -11.35 3.61
C PHE A 82 -3.94 -10.73 2.39
N MET A 83 -3.23 -9.85 1.67
CA MET A 83 -3.79 -9.20 0.48
C MET A 83 -4.07 -10.21 -0.64
N SER A 84 -3.16 -11.15 -0.87
CA SER A 84 -3.32 -12.20 -1.87
C SER A 84 -4.57 -13.01 -1.58
N THR A 85 -4.75 -13.47 -0.34
CA THR A 85 -5.94 -14.21 0.10
C THR A 85 -7.24 -13.45 -0.16
N ARG A 86 -7.27 -12.14 0.11
CA ARG A 86 -8.46 -11.30 -0.10
C ARG A 86 -8.76 -11.07 -1.58
N LEU A 87 -7.73 -10.90 -2.41
CA LEU A 87 -7.87 -10.57 -3.83
C LEU A 87 -8.19 -11.79 -4.70
N THR A 88 -7.67 -12.97 -4.35
CA THR A 88 -7.92 -14.21 -5.13
C THR A 88 -9.12 -14.99 -4.61
N GLY A 89 -9.63 -14.67 -3.42
CA GLY A 89 -10.71 -15.42 -2.77
C GLY A 89 -10.31 -16.84 -2.33
N SER A 90 -9.03 -17.22 -2.48
CA SER A 90 -8.52 -18.55 -2.13
C SER A 90 -8.13 -18.67 -0.65
N GLY A 91 -8.67 -17.81 0.20
CA GLY A 91 -8.68 -18.05 1.64
C GLY A 91 -9.53 -19.27 1.90
N SER A 92 -8.90 -20.36 2.32
CA SER A 92 -9.61 -21.50 2.88
C SER A 92 -10.53 -20.99 3.98
N SER A 93 -11.83 -20.87 3.69
CA SER A 93 -12.85 -20.85 4.73
C SER A 93 -12.83 -22.24 5.35
N PRO A 94 -12.46 -22.41 6.63
CA PRO A 94 -12.73 -23.65 7.31
C PRO A 94 -14.25 -23.68 7.56
N GLY A 95 -15.01 -24.28 6.64
CA GLY A 95 -16.43 -24.54 6.81
C GLY A 95 -17.36 -23.73 5.91
N SER A 96 -17.53 -24.20 4.68
CA SER A 96 -18.80 -24.05 3.98
C SER A 96 -19.28 -25.44 3.58
N LYS A 97 -19.87 -26.13 4.55
CA LYS A 97 -20.89 -27.15 4.30
C LYS A 97 -22.18 -26.62 4.93
N LEU A 98 -23.10 -26.17 4.09
CA LEU A 98 -24.53 -26.23 4.33
C LEU A 98 -25.12 -27.02 3.16
#